data_AF-A0A1H7Z6W0-F1
#
_entry.id   AF-A0A1H7Z6W0-F1
#
_cell.length_a   1.000
_cell.length_b   1.000
_cell.length_c   1.000
_cell.angle_alpha   90.00
_cell.angle_beta   90.00
_cell.angle_gamma   90.00
#
_symmetry.space_group_name_H-M   'P 1'
#
loop_
_entity.id
_entity.type
_entity.pdbx_description
1 polymer ?
#
loop_
_entity_poly.entity_id
_entity_poly.type
_entity_poly.pdbx_seq_one_letter_code
_entity_poly.pdbx_strand_id
1 'polypeptide(L)'
;MRKLAEKNPEKLVDLLQERLTFERTSVKLYDRVLALMASSGEPQIHGMLDTMRAYRDEEAEHQAWLEEQIRALGGDVNGETELSRLVTEEARGIEQVILSQAPQLPHLFHALMAAELVDNAGWDLLMSLAEDADDDEALDTFGIRLAEEEDHLEFLRQTIARYAESRVLGGALQLPTEL
;
A
#
# COMPACT_ATOMS: atom_id res chain seq x y z
N MET A 1 11.22 11.28 -14.23
CA MET A 1 10.70 10.13 -15.03
C MET A 1 10.90 10.24 -16.55
N ARG A 2 11.59 11.26 -17.07
CA ARG A 2 11.80 11.41 -18.52
C ARG A 2 12.71 10.31 -19.12
N LYS A 3 13.86 10.05 -18.50
CA LYS A 3 14.86 9.10 -19.03
C LYS A 3 14.36 7.66 -18.94
N LEU A 4 13.60 7.35 -17.90
CA LEU A 4 12.93 6.05 -17.75
C LEU A 4 11.92 5.83 -18.87
N ALA A 5 11.08 6.83 -19.16
CA ALA A 5 10.10 6.77 -20.25
C ALA A 5 10.73 6.64 -21.64
N GLU A 6 11.93 7.20 -21.86
CA GLU A 6 12.67 7.06 -23.13
C GLU A 6 13.08 5.60 -23.43
N LYS A 7 13.19 4.73 -22.41
CA LYS A 7 13.57 3.33 -22.62
C LYS A 7 12.47 2.53 -23.32
N ASN A 8 11.26 2.58 -22.78
CA ASN A 8 10.09 1.91 -23.33
C ASN A 8 8.79 2.50 -22.74
N PRO A 9 8.20 3.53 -23.36
CA PRO A 9 7.11 4.30 -22.76
C PRO A 9 5.83 3.47 -22.60
N GLU A 10 5.50 2.59 -23.56
CA GLU A 10 4.31 1.73 -23.49
C GLU A 10 4.41 0.74 -22.33
N LYS A 11 5.58 0.13 -22.12
CA LYS A 11 5.81 -0.80 -21.01
C LYS A 11 5.91 -0.11 -19.66
N LEU A 12 6.44 1.12 -19.62
CA LEU A 12 6.40 1.93 -18.41
C LEU A 12 4.96 2.28 -18.02
N VAL A 13 4.12 2.68 -18.98
CA VAL A 13 2.70 2.97 -18.71
C VAL A 13 1.96 1.72 -18.20
N ASP A 14 2.22 0.54 -18.76
CA ASP A 14 1.65 -0.73 -18.27
C ASP A 14 2.02 -1.00 -16.81
N LEU A 15 3.30 -0.80 -16.44
CA LEU A 15 3.78 -0.95 -15.05
C LEU A 15 3.18 0.11 -14.11
N LEU A 16 3.11 1.37 -14.53
CA LEU A 16 2.50 2.42 -13.71
C LEU A 16 0.98 2.19 -13.53
N GLN A 17 0.29 1.62 -14.53
CA GLN A 17 -1.13 1.25 -14.39
C GLN A 17 -1.37 0.08 -13.44
N GLU A 18 -0.43 -0.86 -13.36
CA GLU A 18 -0.42 -1.88 -12.33
C GLU A 18 -0.35 -1.23 -10.95
N ARG A 19 0.66 -0.37 -10.72
CA ARG A 19 0.77 0.39 -9.47
C ARG A 19 -0.48 1.18 -9.14
N LEU A 20 -1.03 1.94 -10.11
CA LEU A 20 -2.25 2.72 -9.89
C LEU A 20 -3.44 1.84 -9.48
N THR A 21 -3.52 0.64 -10.03
CA THR A 21 -4.56 -0.33 -9.69
C THR A 21 -4.37 -0.87 -8.27
N PHE A 22 -3.11 -1.08 -7.87
CA PHE A 22 -2.75 -1.43 -6.50
C PHE A 22 -3.14 -0.31 -5.51
N GLU A 23 -2.70 0.94 -5.72
CA GLU A 23 -3.03 2.07 -4.82
C GLU A 23 -4.54 2.27 -4.65
N ARG A 24 -5.30 2.17 -5.76
CA ARG A 24 -6.77 2.23 -5.73
C ARG A 24 -7.39 1.13 -4.88
N THR A 25 -6.72 -0.01 -4.80
CA THR A 25 -7.11 -1.13 -3.96
C THR A 25 -6.72 -0.84 -2.51
N SER A 26 -5.45 -0.47 -2.24
CA SER A 26 -4.93 -0.11 -0.93
C SER A 26 -5.80 0.92 -0.22
N VAL A 27 -6.15 2.03 -0.87
CA VAL A 27 -7.07 3.06 -0.32
C VAL A 27 -8.39 2.45 0.17
N LYS A 28 -9.00 1.54 -0.61
CA LYS A 28 -10.27 0.87 -0.23
C LYS A 28 -10.08 -0.11 0.93
N LEU A 29 -8.95 -0.82 0.95
CA LEU A 29 -8.61 -1.74 2.03
C LEU A 29 -8.45 -0.97 3.34
N TYR A 30 -7.69 0.12 3.33
CA TYR A 30 -7.53 1.02 4.47
C TYR A 30 -8.87 1.61 4.92
N ASP A 31 -9.69 2.14 4.01
CA ASP A 31 -11.02 2.67 4.34
C ASP A 31 -11.88 1.64 5.08
N ARG A 32 -11.84 0.37 4.64
CA ARG A 32 -12.57 -0.73 5.29
C ARG A 32 -12.00 -1.06 6.67
N VAL A 33 -10.68 -1.16 6.80
CA VAL A 33 -10.01 -1.47 8.08
C VAL A 33 -10.26 -0.35 9.09
N LEU A 34 -10.10 0.91 8.69
CA LEU A 34 -10.40 2.09 9.50
C LEU A 34 -11.84 2.11 10.01
N ALA A 35 -12.82 1.80 9.15
CA ALA A 35 -14.22 1.72 9.56
C ALA A 35 -14.44 0.67 10.67
N LEU A 36 -13.77 -0.48 10.57
CA LEU A 36 -13.86 -1.54 11.57
C LEU A 36 -13.11 -1.18 12.86
N MET A 37 -11.94 -0.56 12.75
CA MET A 37 -11.20 -0.02 13.91
C MET A 37 -12.02 1.01 14.67
N ALA A 38 -12.66 1.94 13.96
CA ALA A 38 -13.50 2.97 14.57
C ALA A 38 -14.72 2.37 15.29
N SER A 39 -15.23 1.24 14.81
CA SER A 39 -16.32 0.50 15.47
C SER A 39 -15.87 -0.37 16.65
N SER A 40 -14.56 -0.53 16.85
CA SER A 40 -14.00 -1.29 17.96
C SER A 40 -14.32 -0.63 19.29
N GLY A 41 -14.53 -1.45 20.34
CA GLY A 41 -14.64 -0.98 21.72
C GLY A 41 -13.29 -0.93 22.46
N GLU A 42 -12.20 -1.25 21.78
CA GLU A 42 -10.85 -1.40 22.35
C GLU A 42 -10.09 -0.05 22.33
N PRO A 43 -9.75 0.57 23.47
CA PRO A 43 -9.06 1.87 23.50
C PRO A 43 -7.71 1.86 22.78
N GLN A 44 -6.99 0.73 22.81
CA GLN A 44 -5.70 0.59 22.12
C GLN A 44 -5.85 0.68 20.60
N ILE A 45 -6.98 0.20 20.05
CA ILE A 45 -7.28 0.30 18.61
C ILE A 45 -7.61 1.74 18.23
N HIS A 46 -8.34 2.44 19.09
CA HIS A 46 -8.63 3.86 18.87
C HIS A 46 -7.36 4.70 18.88
N GLY A 47 -6.37 4.36 19.71
CA GLY A 47 -5.07 5.01 19.74
C GLY A 47 -4.24 4.89 18.45
N MET A 48 -4.58 3.96 17.56
CA MET A 48 -3.91 3.78 16.26
C MET A 48 -4.64 4.48 15.10
N LEU A 49 -5.84 5.03 15.34
CA LEU A 49 -6.70 5.51 14.26
C LEU A 49 -6.09 6.66 13.47
N ASP A 50 -5.39 7.58 14.14
CA ASP A 50 -4.82 8.75 13.48
C ASP A 50 -3.64 8.37 12.59
N THR A 51 -2.74 7.50 13.06
CA THR A 51 -1.68 6.89 12.23
C THR A 51 -2.25 6.16 11.01
N MET A 52 -3.24 5.28 11.22
CA MET A 52 -3.84 4.53 10.11
C MET A 52 -4.59 5.42 9.11
N ARG A 53 -5.08 6.59 9.52
CA ARG A 53 -5.67 7.59 8.62
C ARG A 53 -4.59 8.31 7.82
N ALA A 54 -3.47 8.65 8.43
CA ALA A 54 -2.34 9.27 7.74
C ALA A 54 -1.86 8.36 6.60
N TYR A 55 -1.65 7.08 6.88
CA TYR A 55 -1.25 6.09 5.87
C TYR A 55 -2.27 6.00 4.73
N ARG A 56 -3.56 5.90 5.06
CA ARG A 56 -4.64 5.93 4.06
C ARG A 56 -4.63 7.20 3.18
N ASP A 57 -4.23 8.34 3.74
CA ASP A 57 -4.16 9.61 3.01
C ASP A 57 -2.90 9.67 2.12
N GLU A 58 -1.79 9.09 2.55
CA GLU A 58 -0.56 8.89 1.76
C GLU A 58 -0.84 7.99 0.54
N GLU A 59 -1.50 6.85 0.72
CA GLU A 59 -1.98 5.96 -0.36
C GLU A 59 -2.84 6.70 -1.41
N ALA A 60 -3.69 7.62 -0.94
CA ALA A 60 -4.51 8.43 -1.84
C ALA A 60 -3.69 9.49 -2.59
N GLU A 61 -2.63 10.02 -1.99
CA GLU A 61 -1.65 10.87 -2.68
C GLU A 61 -0.88 10.08 -3.74
N HIS A 62 -0.44 8.86 -3.41
CA HIS A 62 0.27 7.98 -4.34
C HIS A 62 -0.59 7.66 -5.55
N GLN A 63 -1.85 7.30 -5.31
CA GLN A 63 -2.84 7.13 -6.36
C GLN A 63 -2.93 8.37 -7.26
N ALA A 64 -3.14 9.55 -6.67
CA ALA A 64 -3.30 10.79 -7.42
C ALA A 64 -2.05 11.13 -8.26
N TRP A 65 -0.87 10.91 -7.69
CA TRP A 65 0.40 11.09 -8.37
C TRP A 65 0.55 10.15 -9.56
N LEU A 66 0.31 8.85 -9.38
CA LEU A 66 0.38 7.88 -10.49
C LEU A 66 -0.57 8.24 -11.62
N GLU A 67 -1.79 8.70 -11.30
CA GLU A 67 -2.72 9.17 -12.32
C GLU A 67 -2.17 10.37 -13.10
N GLU A 68 -1.50 11.32 -12.44
CA GLU A 68 -0.84 12.44 -13.12
C GLU A 68 0.26 11.94 -14.06
N GLN A 69 1.12 11.04 -13.57
CA GLN A 69 2.24 10.54 -14.34
C GLN A 69 1.81 9.73 -15.57
N ILE A 70 0.82 8.86 -15.42
CA ILE A 70 0.25 8.08 -16.53
C ILE A 70 -0.32 9.04 -17.59
N ARG A 71 -1.06 10.08 -17.18
CA ARG A 71 -1.58 11.10 -18.12
C ARG A 71 -0.46 11.86 -18.82
N ALA A 72 0.60 12.23 -18.09
CA ALA A 72 1.75 12.93 -18.65
C ALA A 72 2.50 12.10 -19.71
N LEU A 73 2.49 10.78 -19.57
CA LEU A 73 3.04 9.82 -20.53
C LEU A 73 2.06 9.47 -21.68
N GLY A 74 0.85 10.05 -21.68
CA GLY A 74 -0.17 9.83 -22.70
C GLY A 74 -1.00 8.55 -22.50
N GLY A 75 -0.91 7.92 -21.32
CA GLY A 75 -1.71 6.75 -20.96
C GLY A 75 -3.13 7.09 -20.50
N ASP A 76 -4.02 6.11 -20.57
CA ASP A 76 -5.37 6.18 -20.03
C ASP A 76 -5.43 5.60 -18.61
N VAL A 77 -5.67 6.45 -17.61
CA VAL A 77 -5.75 6.05 -16.18
C VAL A 77 -6.95 5.15 -15.85
N ASN A 78 -7.92 5.02 -16.76
CA ASN A 78 -9.04 4.08 -16.64
C ASN A 78 -8.89 2.90 -17.59
N GLY A 79 -7.78 2.85 -18.34
CA GLY A 79 -7.43 1.72 -19.17
C GLY A 79 -7.20 0.48 -18.31
N GLU A 80 -7.41 -0.68 -18.94
CA GLU A 80 -7.04 -1.96 -18.36
C GLU A 80 -5.88 -2.51 -19.19
N THR A 81 -4.76 -2.82 -18.53
CA THR A 81 -3.56 -3.37 -19.15
C THR A 81 -3.34 -4.83 -18.79
N GLU A 82 -2.23 -5.41 -19.23
CA GLU A 82 -1.88 -6.77 -18.83
C GLU A 82 -1.56 -6.83 -17.35
N LEU A 83 -0.70 -5.93 -16.85
CA LEU A 83 -0.27 -5.93 -15.46
C LEU A 83 -1.36 -5.46 -14.51
N SER A 84 -2.21 -4.50 -14.92
CA SER A 84 -3.35 -4.08 -14.08
C SER A 84 -4.36 -5.20 -13.82
N ARG A 85 -4.55 -6.11 -14.79
CA ARG A 85 -5.38 -7.31 -14.60
C ARG A 85 -4.73 -8.32 -13.68
N LEU A 86 -3.43 -8.55 -13.83
CA LEU A 86 -2.68 -9.46 -12.97
C LEU A 86 -2.82 -9.04 -11.51
N VAL A 87 -2.51 -7.78 -11.21
CA VAL A 87 -2.54 -7.29 -9.83
C VAL A 87 -3.95 -7.27 -9.23
N THR A 88 -4.97 -7.02 -10.06
CA THR A 88 -6.38 -7.16 -9.63
C THR A 88 -6.69 -8.59 -9.18
N GLU A 89 -6.20 -9.60 -9.91
CA GLU A 89 -6.39 -11.00 -9.54
C GLU A 89 -5.60 -11.40 -8.29
N GLU A 90 -4.38 -10.87 -8.13
CA GLU A 90 -3.54 -11.10 -6.95
C GLU A 90 -4.15 -10.47 -5.69
N ALA A 91 -4.60 -9.22 -5.77
CA ALA A 91 -5.20 -8.48 -4.66
C ALA A 91 -6.56 -9.07 -4.22
N ARG A 92 -7.25 -9.82 -5.09
CA ARG A 92 -8.55 -10.43 -4.77
C ARG A 92 -8.52 -11.31 -3.51
N GLY A 93 -7.41 -12.01 -3.26
CA GLY A 93 -7.27 -12.83 -2.05
C GLY A 93 -7.29 -11.98 -0.77
N ILE A 94 -6.61 -10.83 -0.81
CA ILE A 94 -6.54 -9.87 0.30
C ILE A 94 -7.92 -9.23 0.52
N GLU A 95 -8.57 -8.77 -0.55
CA GLU A 95 -9.91 -8.20 -0.50
C GLU A 95 -10.92 -9.18 0.12
N GLN A 96 -10.87 -10.47 -0.23
CA GLN A 96 -11.76 -11.48 0.34
C GLN A 96 -11.63 -11.61 1.86
N VAL A 97 -10.42 -11.47 2.41
CA VAL A 97 -10.19 -11.49 3.87
C VAL A 97 -10.77 -10.22 4.50
N ILE A 98 -10.46 -9.06 3.93
CA ILE A 98 -10.86 -7.76 4.48
C ILE A 98 -12.37 -7.52 4.41
N LEU A 99 -13.02 -8.02 3.36
CA LEU A 99 -14.46 -7.92 3.14
C LEU A 99 -15.26 -9.09 3.73
N SER A 100 -14.62 -9.97 4.50
CA SER A 100 -15.29 -11.11 5.14
C SER A 100 -16.41 -10.67 6.09
N GLN A 101 -17.42 -11.54 6.31
CA GLN A 101 -18.63 -11.20 7.09
C GLN A 101 -18.38 -11.03 8.60
N ALA A 102 -17.35 -11.67 9.14
CA ALA A 102 -17.00 -11.63 10.56
C ALA A 102 -15.49 -11.38 10.73
N PRO A 103 -15.01 -10.20 10.30
CA PRO A 103 -13.58 -9.92 10.29
C PRO A 103 -13.07 -9.72 11.71
N GLN A 104 -11.91 -10.30 12.02
CA GLN A 104 -11.19 -10.04 13.26
C GLN A 104 -10.04 -9.08 12.95
N LEU A 105 -9.91 -8.00 13.73
CA LEU A 105 -8.87 -6.98 13.51
C LEU A 105 -7.45 -7.55 13.30
N PRO A 106 -6.97 -8.55 14.05
CA PRO A 106 -5.66 -9.15 13.80
C PRO A 106 -5.51 -9.78 12.40
N HIS A 107 -6.58 -10.38 11.88
CA HIS A 107 -6.57 -10.95 10.52
C HIS A 107 -6.59 -9.85 9.45
N LEU A 108 -7.26 -8.73 9.73
CA LEU A 108 -7.29 -7.57 8.85
C LEU A 108 -5.92 -6.90 8.79
N PHE A 109 -5.26 -6.69 9.93
CA PHE A 109 -3.91 -6.13 9.97
C PHE A 109 -2.93 -7.05 9.24
N HIS A 110 -3.06 -8.37 9.40
CA HIS A 110 -2.25 -9.32 8.64
C HIS A 110 -2.52 -9.25 7.12
N ALA A 111 -3.78 -9.13 6.71
CA ALA A 111 -4.12 -8.98 5.29
C ALA A 111 -3.58 -7.66 4.72
N LEU A 112 -3.66 -6.57 5.49
CA LEU A 112 -3.13 -5.27 5.11
C LEU A 112 -1.59 -5.30 5.03
N MET A 113 -0.90 -5.89 6.00
CA MET A 113 0.55 -6.12 5.93
C MET A 113 0.96 -6.93 4.68
N ALA A 114 0.12 -7.88 4.25
CA ALA A 114 0.38 -8.61 3.02
C ALA A 114 0.24 -7.72 1.78
N ALA A 115 -0.66 -6.73 1.79
CA ALA A 115 -0.74 -5.71 0.76
C ALA A 115 0.51 -4.82 0.80
N GLU A 116 0.87 -4.27 1.97
CA GLU A 116 2.08 -3.43 2.13
C GLU A 116 3.37 -4.10 1.67
N LEU A 117 3.51 -5.41 1.90
CA LEU A 117 4.67 -6.16 1.42
C LEU A 117 4.78 -6.16 -0.12
N VAL A 118 3.65 -6.26 -0.80
CA VAL A 118 3.58 -6.18 -2.27
C VAL A 118 3.78 -4.74 -2.72
N ASP A 119 3.22 -3.79 -1.98
CA ASP A 119 3.33 -2.36 -2.22
C ASP A 119 4.78 -1.89 -2.23
N ASN A 120 5.45 -2.11 -1.10
CA ASN A 120 6.84 -1.78 -0.86
C ASN A 120 7.77 -2.39 -1.94
N ALA A 121 7.55 -3.67 -2.29
CA ALA A 121 8.32 -4.33 -3.35
C ALA A 121 8.09 -3.72 -4.74
N GLY A 122 6.89 -3.21 -5.02
CA GLY A 122 6.58 -2.53 -6.28
C GLY A 122 7.27 -1.17 -6.40
N TRP A 123 7.32 -0.39 -5.33
CA TRP A 123 8.08 0.87 -5.31
C TRP A 123 9.60 0.65 -5.40
N ASP A 124 10.14 -0.37 -4.72
CA ASP A 124 11.56 -0.75 -4.82
C ASP A 124 11.94 -1.17 -6.25
N LEU A 125 11.05 -1.87 -6.95
CA LEU A 125 11.24 -2.19 -8.37
C LEU A 125 11.30 -0.92 -9.24
N LEU A 126 10.41 0.05 -9.01
CA LEU A 126 10.43 1.33 -9.73
C LEU A 126 11.70 2.13 -9.45
N MET A 127 12.19 2.12 -8.21
CA MET A 127 13.49 2.69 -7.83
C MET A 127 14.63 2.04 -8.61
N SER A 128 14.68 0.71 -8.64
CA SER A 128 15.72 -0.03 -9.37
C SER A 128 15.72 0.30 -10.87
N LEU A 129 14.54 0.39 -11.49
CA LEU A 129 14.42 0.76 -12.90
C LEU A 129 14.83 2.21 -13.16
N ALA A 130 14.51 3.12 -12.25
CA ALA A 130 14.93 4.51 -12.33
C ALA A 130 16.45 4.67 -12.22
N GLU A 131 17.10 3.91 -11.32
CA GLU A 131 18.56 3.87 -11.18
C GLU A 131 19.22 3.36 -12.47
N ASP A 132 18.76 2.23 -13.01
CA ASP A 132 19.26 1.67 -14.27
C ASP A 132 19.04 2.60 -15.48
N ALA A 133 18.06 3.50 -15.40
CA ALA A 133 17.78 4.51 -16.42
C ALA A 133 18.54 5.84 -16.20
N ASP A 134 19.32 5.97 -15.13
CA ASP A 134 19.96 7.20 -14.65
C ASP A 134 18.94 8.36 -14.46
N ASP A 135 17.70 8.07 -14.06
CA ASP A 135 16.61 9.05 -13.92
C ASP A 135 16.49 9.59 -12.48
N ASP A 136 17.36 10.53 -12.13
CA ASP A 136 17.41 11.14 -10.78
C ASP A 136 16.05 11.70 -10.32
N GLU A 137 15.26 12.28 -11.23
CA GLU A 137 13.92 12.80 -10.90
C GLU A 137 12.94 11.67 -10.54
N ALA A 138 13.02 10.53 -11.24
CA ALA A 138 12.24 9.35 -10.90
C ALA A 138 12.69 8.76 -9.55
N LEU A 139 14.00 8.68 -9.31
CA LEU A 139 14.55 8.22 -8.04
C LEU A 139 14.05 9.06 -6.86
N ASP A 140 14.11 10.39 -6.96
CA ASP A 140 13.65 11.27 -5.89
C ASP A 140 12.16 11.07 -5.59
N THR A 141 11.33 10.96 -6.64
CA THR A 141 9.86 10.89 -6.48
C THR A 141 9.38 9.51 -6.02
N PHE A 142 10.00 8.43 -6.49
CA PHE A 142 9.75 7.07 -6.01
C PHE A 142 10.29 6.85 -4.60
N GLY A 143 11.45 7.44 -4.27
CA GLY A 143 12.07 7.28 -2.96
C GLY A 143 11.24 7.86 -1.81
N ILE A 144 10.49 8.94 -2.05
CA ILE A 144 9.53 9.48 -1.06
C ILE A 144 8.45 8.43 -0.74
N ARG A 145 7.83 7.87 -1.79
CA ARG A 145 6.73 6.90 -1.66
C ARG A 145 7.22 5.60 -1.04
N LEU A 146 8.39 5.11 -1.45
CA LEU A 146 9.00 3.93 -0.84
C LEU A 146 9.24 4.12 0.67
N ALA A 147 9.69 5.30 1.09
CA ALA A 147 9.91 5.58 2.52
C ALA A 147 8.59 5.60 3.31
N GLU A 148 7.53 6.17 2.74
CA GLU A 148 6.17 6.14 3.33
C GLU A 148 5.68 4.68 3.47
N GLU A 149 5.83 3.87 2.42
CA GLU A 149 5.46 2.44 2.47
C GLU A 149 6.31 1.59 3.43
N GLU A 150 7.58 1.95 3.64
CA GLU A 150 8.42 1.33 4.67
C GLU A 150 7.86 1.58 6.07
N ASP A 151 7.37 2.80 6.34
CA ASP A 151 6.75 3.16 7.62
C ASP A 151 5.40 2.42 7.80
N HIS A 152 4.56 2.36 6.77
CA HIS A 152 3.30 1.58 6.78
C HIS A 152 3.56 0.12 7.16
N LEU A 153 4.49 -0.51 6.44
CA LEU A 153 4.85 -1.90 6.59
C LEU A 153 5.40 -2.19 7.99
N GLU A 154 6.31 -1.35 8.50
CA GLU A 154 6.90 -1.54 9.81
C GLU A 154 5.85 -1.40 10.92
N PHE A 155 4.95 -0.42 10.83
CA PHE A 155 3.87 -0.26 11.80
C PHE A 155 2.95 -1.48 11.85
N LEU A 156 2.57 -2.03 10.70
CA LEU A 156 1.73 -3.23 10.63
C LEU A 156 2.46 -4.49 11.11
N ARG A 157 3.76 -4.63 10.79
CA ARG A 157 4.61 -5.69 11.34
C ARG A 157 4.67 -5.66 12.85
N GLN A 158 4.91 -4.49 13.44
CA GLN A 158 4.91 -4.31 14.89
C GLN A 158 3.54 -4.66 15.48
N THR A 159 2.45 -4.16 14.89
CA THR A 159 1.08 -4.45 15.32
C THR A 159 0.82 -5.95 15.38
N ILE A 160 1.16 -6.69 14.32
CA ILE A 160 0.95 -8.15 14.25
C ILE A 160 1.87 -8.88 15.22
N ALA A 161 3.11 -8.42 15.39
CA ALA A 161 4.03 -8.98 16.38
C ALA A 161 3.44 -8.88 17.80
N ARG A 162 2.85 -7.73 18.17
CA ARG A 162 2.19 -7.54 19.48
C ARG A 162 1.00 -8.48 19.68
N TYR A 163 0.21 -8.71 18.64
CA TYR A 163 -0.84 -9.72 18.68
C TYR A 163 -0.29 -11.14 18.85
N ALA A 164 0.76 -11.48 18.11
CA ALA A 164 1.39 -12.80 18.19
C ALA A 164 2.02 -13.03 19.57
N GLU A 165 2.75 -12.05 20.12
CA GLU A 165 3.33 -12.06 21.46
C GLU A 165 2.25 -12.31 22.52
N SER A 166 1.19 -11.51 22.55
CA SER A 166 0.11 -11.67 23.54
C SER A 166 -0.57 -13.04 23.43
N ARG A 167 -0.76 -13.58 22.22
CA ARG A 167 -1.38 -14.90 22.02
C ARG A 167 -0.49 -16.08 22.36
N VAL A 168 0.80 -16.01 22.01
CA VAL A 168 1.74 -17.14 22.11
C VAL A 168 2.46 -17.13 23.45
N LEU A 169 2.93 -15.97 23.89
CA LEU A 169 3.70 -15.80 25.12
C LEU A 169 2.80 -15.44 26.33
N GLY A 170 1.56 -15.03 26.07
CA GLY A 170 0.68 -14.49 27.09
C GLY A 170 1.01 -13.04 27.45
N GLY A 171 0.18 -12.44 28.31
CA GLY A 171 0.35 -11.05 28.74
C GLY A 171 -0.63 -10.07 28.08
N ALA A 172 -0.66 -8.86 28.62
CA ALA A 172 -1.54 -7.81 28.11
C ALA A 172 -1.10 -7.39 26.70
N LEU A 173 -2.06 -7.28 25.78
CA LEU A 173 -1.82 -6.67 24.48
C LEU A 173 -1.33 -5.22 24.68
N GLN A 174 -0.29 -4.86 23.95
CA GLN A 174 0.31 -3.52 23.92
C GLN A 174 0.52 -3.16 22.46
N LEU A 175 -0.48 -2.53 21.84
CA LEU A 175 -0.36 -2.08 20.44
C LEU A 175 0.54 -0.85 20.32
N PRO A 176 1.20 -0.64 19.17
CA PRO A 176 1.96 0.57 18.93
C PRO A 176 1.05 1.81 19.06
N THR A 177 1.60 2.86 19.67
CA THR A 177 1.05 4.22 19.66
C THR A 177 1.93 5.07 18.74
N GLU A 178 1.44 6.25 18.32
CA GLU A 178 2.22 7.22 17.52
C GLU A 178 3.70 7.28 17.94
N LEU A 179 4.60 7.36 16.95
CA LEU A 179 6.03 7.61 17.14
C LEU A 179 6.28 8.97 17.82
#